data_AF-A0A352KAQ7-F1
#
_entry.id   AF-A0A352KAQ7-F1
#
_cell.length_a   1.000
_cell.length_b   1.000
_cell.length_c   1.000
_cell.angle_alpha   90.00
_cell.angle_beta   90.00
_cell.angle_gamma   90.00
#
_symmetry.space_group_name_H-M   'P 1'
#
loop_
_entity.id
_entity.type
_entity.pdbx_description
1 polymer ?
#
loop_
_entity_poly.entity_id
_entity_poly.type
_entity_poly.pdbx_seq_one_letter_code
_entity_poly.pdbx_strand_id
1 'polypeptide(L)'
;QADGNTAPGGAAKPSHSENWETIKAAERNAAGDAGAPAGTLDGIPQALPALMRAEKLQKRAARVGFDWPETQAVLAKIREETDELEQAIISGAATDNIAEEVGDLLFSVTNMARHLKIDPEQAARDANRKFEMRFRYIETALRDAGRSVDDASLSEMEALWQEAKTALARSR
;
A
#
# COMPACT_ATOMS: atom_id res chain seq x y z
N GLN A 1 25.28 -38.59 43.80
CA GLN A 1 23.98 -38.47 43.13
C GLN A 1 23.78 -36.99 42.87
N ALA A 2 23.78 -36.60 41.61
CA ALA A 2 23.84 -35.21 41.17
C ALA A 2 22.45 -34.67 40.82
N ASP A 3 22.34 -33.36 40.94
CA ASP A 3 21.15 -32.50 40.92
C ASP A 3 20.33 -32.51 39.63
N GLY A 4 19.03 -32.19 39.78
CA GLY A 4 18.11 -31.94 38.67
C GLY A 4 16.97 -31.01 39.09
N ASN A 5 17.28 -29.73 39.22
CA ASN A 5 16.35 -28.62 39.47
C ASN A 5 15.65 -28.21 38.15
N THR A 6 14.33 -28.40 38.05
CA THR A 6 13.51 -27.91 36.93
C THR A 6 12.73 -26.66 37.33
N ALA A 7 13.09 -25.53 36.73
CA ALA A 7 12.33 -24.29 36.81
C ALA A 7 11.09 -24.34 35.88
N PRO A 8 9.95 -23.72 36.22
CA PRO A 8 8.81 -23.62 35.32
C PRO A 8 9.01 -22.48 34.31
N GLY A 9 8.66 -22.76 33.06
CA GLY A 9 8.84 -21.88 31.90
C GLY A 9 8.05 -20.57 31.99
N GLY A 10 8.71 -19.48 31.60
CA GLY A 10 8.07 -18.17 31.44
C GLY A 10 7.10 -18.17 30.27
N ALA A 11 5.86 -17.78 30.53
CA ALA A 11 4.85 -17.56 29.50
C ALA A 11 5.31 -16.45 28.54
N ALA A 12 5.35 -16.77 27.24
CA ALA A 12 5.63 -15.80 26.20
C ALA A 12 4.54 -14.70 26.23
N LYS A 13 4.98 -13.43 26.24
CA LYS A 13 4.06 -12.28 26.16
C LYS A 13 3.35 -12.33 24.80
N PRO A 14 2.01 -12.25 24.75
CA PRO A 14 1.29 -12.23 23.48
C PRO A 14 1.76 -11.04 22.63
N SER A 15 1.93 -11.31 21.34
CA SER A 15 2.29 -10.33 20.34
C SER A 15 1.22 -9.24 20.24
N HIS A 16 1.61 -8.05 19.78
CA HIS A 16 0.70 -6.92 19.64
C HIS A 16 -0.53 -7.22 18.76
N SER A 17 -0.40 -8.16 17.81
CA SER A 17 -1.50 -8.66 16.98
C SER A 17 -2.53 -9.48 17.75
N GLU A 18 -2.11 -10.33 18.68
CA GLU A 18 -3.02 -11.17 19.48
C GLU A 18 -3.86 -10.30 20.43
N ASN A 19 -3.24 -9.31 21.08
CA ASN A 19 -3.96 -8.37 21.95
C ASN A 19 -5.01 -7.56 21.19
N TRP A 20 -4.73 -7.15 19.95
CA TRP A 20 -5.68 -6.37 19.15
C TRP A 20 -6.91 -7.21 18.74
N GLU A 21 -6.73 -8.49 18.43
CA GLU A 21 -7.83 -9.39 18.09
C GLU A 21 -8.74 -9.67 19.29
N THR A 22 -8.14 -9.88 20.46
CA THR A 22 -8.88 -10.09 21.71
C THR A 22 -9.70 -8.86 22.08
N ILE A 23 -9.14 -7.66 21.95
CA ILE A 23 -9.86 -6.40 22.20
C ILE A 23 -11.02 -6.25 21.21
N LYS A 24 -10.78 -6.50 19.92
CA LYS A 24 -11.84 -6.37 18.89
C LYS A 24 -12.93 -7.44 19.01
N ALA A 25 -12.60 -8.64 19.46
CA ALA A 25 -13.58 -9.69 19.74
C ALA A 25 -14.45 -9.32 20.95
N ALA A 26 -13.85 -8.74 22.00
CA ALA A 26 -14.58 -8.25 23.16
C ALA A 26 -15.55 -7.09 22.80
N GLU A 27 -15.13 -6.16 21.93
CA GLU A 27 -15.97 -5.06 21.45
C GLU A 27 -17.21 -5.55 20.66
N ARG A 28 -17.08 -6.60 19.84
CA ARG A 28 -18.21 -7.16 19.06
C ARG A 28 -19.20 -7.92 19.95
N ASN A 29 -18.69 -8.68 20.92
CA ASN A 29 -19.55 -9.34 21.92
C ASN A 29 -20.37 -8.31 22.72
N ALA A 30 -19.80 -7.13 22.98
CA ALA A 30 -20.52 -6.02 23.62
C ALA A 30 -21.54 -5.33 22.70
N ALA A 31 -21.41 -5.44 21.37
CA ALA A 31 -22.28 -4.80 20.39
C ALA A 31 -23.54 -5.62 20.01
N GLY A 32 -23.75 -6.81 20.60
CA GLY A 32 -24.97 -7.61 20.41
C GLY A 32 -25.04 -8.42 19.11
N ASP A 33 -23.95 -8.51 18.36
CA ASP A 33 -23.86 -9.21 17.07
C ASP A 33 -23.59 -10.72 17.23
N ALA A 34 -24.38 -11.38 18.07
CA ALA A 34 -24.12 -12.72 18.60
C ALA A 34 -24.62 -13.88 17.70
N GLY A 35 -25.04 -13.61 16.45
CA GLY A 35 -25.77 -14.57 15.62
C GLY A 35 -24.98 -15.23 14.49
N ALA A 36 -23.96 -14.57 13.95
CA ALA A 36 -23.17 -15.08 12.83
C ALA A 36 -21.69 -15.22 13.25
N PRO A 37 -21.01 -16.33 12.88
CA PRO A 37 -19.57 -16.38 13.02
C PRO A 37 -18.95 -15.25 12.19
N ALA A 38 -18.06 -14.47 12.81
CA ALA A 38 -17.39 -13.37 12.14
C ALA A 38 -16.72 -13.86 10.85
N GLY A 39 -17.00 -13.19 9.74
CA GLY A 39 -16.33 -13.43 8.47
C GLY A 39 -14.84 -13.17 8.58
N THR A 40 -14.04 -13.83 7.73
CA THR A 40 -12.57 -13.71 7.70
C THR A 40 -12.07 -12.26 7.65
N LEU A 41 -12.85 -11.37 7.04
CA LEU A 41 -12.50 -9.96 6.80
C LEU A 41 -13.17 -8.98 7.80
N ASP A 42 -13.94 -9.49 8.77
CA ASP A 42 -14.66 -8.66 9.72
C ASP A 42 -13.73 -7.88 10.65
N GLY A 43 -14.19 -6.72 11.09
CA GLY A 43 -13.46 -5.84 12.01
C GLY A 43 -12.32 -5.04 11.36
N ILE A 44 -12.16 -5.08 10.03
CA ILE A 44 -11.30 -4.12 9.32
C ILE A 44 -12.09 -2.80 9.17
N PRO A 45 -11.64 -1.67 9.75
CA PRO A 45 -12.39 -0.42 9.68
C PRO A 45 -12.49 0.11 8.25
N GLN A 46 -13.68 0.57 7.86
CA GLN A 46 -13.92 1.15 6.53
C GLN A 46 -13.27 2.53 6.37
N ALA A 47 -13.14 3.30 7.45
CA ALA A 47 -12.56 4.64 7.46
C ALA A 47 -11.02 4.68 7.30
N LEU A 48 -10.37 3.54 7.04
CA LEU A 48 -8.95 3.51 6.77
C LEU A 48 -8.65 4.07 5.37
N PRO A 49 -7.47 4.69 5.17
CA PRO A 49 -6.96 4.95 3.83
C PRO A 49 -6.98 3.69 2.97
N ALA A 50 -7.28 3.84 1.68
CA ALA A 50 -7.57 2.72 0.79
C ALA A 50 -6.44 1.69 0.73
N LEU A 51 -5.19 2.14 0.60
CA LEU A 51 -4.03 1.23 0.52
C LEU A 51 -3.78 0.50 1.84
N MET A 52 -3.93 1.17 2.98
CA MET A 52 -3.86 0.52 4.30
C MET A 52 -4.97 -0.52 4.49
N ARG A 53 -6.18 -0.21 4.01
CA ARG A 53 -7.31 -1.14 4.06
C ARG A 53 -7.07 -2.36 3.19
N ALA A 54 -6.59 -2.17 1.96
CA ALA A 54 -6.24 -3.25 1.04
C ALA A 54 -5.15 -4.17 1.63
N GLU A 55 -4.09 -3.60 2.20
CA GLU A 55 -3.03 -4.37 2.87
C GLU A 55 -3.60 -5.22 4.03
N LYS A 56 -4.51 -4.67 4.85
CA LYS A 56 -5.16 -5.40 5.95
C LYS A 56 -6.09 -6.51 5.46
N LEU A 57 -6.86 -6.26 4.39
CA LEU A 57 -7.72 -7.27 3.75
C LEU A 57 -6.87 -8.45 3.28
N GLN A 58 -5.76 -8.18 2.60
CA GLN A 58 -4.84 -9.20 2.11
C GLN A 58 -4.16 -9.96 3.26
N LYS A 59 -3.69 -9.27 4.31
CA LYS A 59 -3.15 -9.90 5.53
C LYS A 59 -4.17 -10.82 6.22
N ARG A 60 -5.45 -10.46 6.19
CA ARG A 60 -6.54 -11.27 6.78
C ARG A 60 -6.82 -12.51 5.94
N ALA A 61 -6.93 -12.35 4.62
CA ALA A 61 -7.13 -13.45 3.69
C ALA A 61 -5.96 -14.46 3.74
N ALA A 62 -4.72 -13.97 3.84
CA ALA A 62 -3.53 -14.81 3.95
C ALA A 62 -3.55 -15.75 5.16
N ARG A 63 -4.19 -15.36 6.28
CA ARG A 63 -4.27 -16.19 7.50
C ARG A 63 -5.09 -17.47 7.32
N VAL A 64 -6.01 -17.48 6.35
CA VAL A 64 -6.80 -18.66 6.01
C VAL A 64 -6.24 -19.39 4.79
N GLY A 65 -5.01 -19.07 4.38
CA GLY A 65 -4.33 -19.69 3.24
C GLY A 65 -4.67 -19.07 1.88
N PHE A 66 -5.42 -17.98 1.84
CA PHE A 66 -5.68 -17.23 0.60
C PHE A 66 -4.56 -16.21 0.37
N ASP A 67 -3.40 -16.71 -0.05
CA ASP A 67 -2.22 -15.91 -0.38
C ASP A 67 -1.46 -16.51 -1.58
N TRP A 68 -0.71 -15.67 -2.27
CA TRP A 68 0.23 -16.08 -3.31
C TRP A 68 1.49 -16.67 -2.66
N PRO A 69 2.05 -17.75 -3.21
CA PRO A 69 3.18 -18.44 -2.59
C PRO A 69 4.49 -17.67 -2.71
N GLU A 70 4.64 -16.84 -3.74
CA GLU A 70 5.89 -16.12 -4.04
C GLU A 70 5.63 -14.78 -4.74
N THR A 71 6.58 -13.86 -4.61
CA THR A 71 6.54 -12.51 -5.19
C THR A 71 6.35 -12.52 -6.72
N GLN A 72 6.90 -13.53 -7.40
CA GLN A 72 6.81 -13.70 -8.86
C GLN A 72 5.35 -13.90 -9.30
N ALA A 73 4.56 -14.64 -8.54
CA ALA A 73 3.14 -14.84 -8.83
C ALA A 73 2.34 -13.54 -8.68
N VAL A 74 2.70 -12.70 -7.69
CA VAL A 74 2.10 -11.37 -7.53
C VAL A 74 2.50 -10.44 -8.68
N LEU A 75 3.75 -10.50 -9.13
CA LEU A 75 4.21 -9.71 -10.28
C LEU A 75 3.50 -10.12 -11.57
N ALA A 76 3.24 -11.42 -11.76
CA ALA A 76 2.46 -11.92 -12.88
C ALA A 76 1.03 -11.35 -12.85
N LYS A 77 0.38 -11.34 -11.67
CA LYS A 77 -0.95 -10.75 -11.53
C LYS A 77 -0.95 -9.24 -11.83
N ILE A 78 0.05 -8.48 -11.38
CA ILE A 78 0.17 -7.05 -11.75
C ILE A 78 0.22 -6.84 -13.27
N ARG A 79 0.90 -7.71 -14.01
CA ARG A 79 0.95 -7.63 -15.47
C ARG A 79 -0.42 -7.93 -16.08
N GLU A 80 -1.10 -8.96 -15.59
CA GLU A 80 -2.46 -9.31 -15.99
C GLU A 80 -3.43 -8.12 -15.80
N GLU A 81 -3.46 -7.50 -14.61
CA GLU A 81 -4.31 -6.32 -14.36
C GLU A 81 -3.95 -5.13 -15.25
N THR A 82 -2.66 -5.00 -15.62
CA THR A 82 -2.21 -3.95 -16.54
C THR A 82 -2.74 -4.20 -17.96
N ASP A 83 -2.71 -5.46 -18.40
CA ASP A 83 -3.21 -5.88 -19.71
C ASP A 83 -4.74 -5.75 -19.78
N GLU A 84 -5.46 -6.06 -18.68
CA GLU A 84 -6.92 -5.89 -18.56
C GLU A 84 -7.32 -4.41 -18.61
N LEU A 85 -6.61 -3.54 -17.89
CA LEU A 85 -6.80 -2.08 -17.98
C LEU A 85 -6.54 -1.57 -19.41
N GLU A 86 -5.47 -2.01 -20.07
CA GLU A 86 -5.17 -1.62 -21.45
C GLU A 86 -6.30 -2.06 -22.41
N GLN A 87 -6.80 -3.29 -22.27
CA GLN A 87 -7.93 -3.81 -23.04
C GLN A 87 -9.20 -2.98 -22.83
N ALA A 88 -9.52 -2.63 -21.59
CA ALA A 88 -10.69 -1.80 -21.26
C ALA A 88 -10.61 -0.42 -21.94
N ILE A 89 -9.42 0.19 -21.97
CA ILE A 89 -9.18 1.48 -22.65
C ILE A 89 -9.33 1.35 -24.17
N ILE A 90 -8.67 0.37 -24.78
CA ILE A 90 -8.65 0.20 -26.25
C ILE A 90 -10.03 -0.16 -26.80
N SER A 91 -10.79 -0.96 -26.06
CA SER A 91 -12.15 -1.36 -26.45
C SER A 91 -13.19 -0.25 -26.26
N GLY A 92 -12.83 0.87 -25.63
CA GLY A 92 -13.75 1.96 -25.34
C GLY A 92 -14.80 1.56 -24.30
N ALA A 93 -14.41 0.77 -23.30
CA ALA A 93 -15.29 0.33 -22.23
C ALA A 93 -15.88 1.51 -21.46
N ALA A 94 -16.97 1.25 -20.73
CA ALA A 94 -17.56 2.24 -19.84
C ALA A 94 -16.56 2.67 -18.76
N THR A 95 -16.66 3.92 -18.33
CA THR A 95 -15.76 4.49 -17.31
C THR A 95 -15.74 3.67 -16.02
N ASP A 96 -16.87 3.09 -15.62
CA ASP A 96 -16.95 2.26 -14.41
C ASP A 96 -16.10 0.99 -14.53
N ASN A 97 -16.09 0.35 -15.71
CA ASN A 97 -15.23 -0.81 -15.97
C ASN A 97 -13.75 -0.41 -15.92
N ILE A 98 -13.38 0.70 -16.55
CA ILE A 98 -11.99 1.21 -16.50
C ILE A 98 -11.58 1.49 -15.04
N ALA A 99 -12.51 2.03 -14.23
CA ALA A 99 -12.26 2.30 -12.82
C ALA A 99 -12.08 1.00 -11.99
N GLU A 100 -12.79 -0.07 -12.33
CA GLU A 100 -12.62 -1.40 -11.75
C GLU A 100 -11.20 -1.93 -12.00
N GLU A 101 -10.74 -1.92 -13.25
CA GLU A 101 -9.38 -2.38 -13.60
C GLU A 101 -8.28 -1.54 -12.94
N VAL A 102 -8.48 -0.22 -12.82
CA VAL A 102 -7.56 0.65 -12.04
C VAL A 102 -7.55 0.23 -10.57
N GLY A 103 -8.71 -0.11 -10.00
CA GLY A 103 -8.85 -0.60 -8.64
C GLY A 103 -8.08 -1.90 -8.41
N ASP A 104 -8.22 -2.86 -9.31
CA ASP A 104 -7.59 -4.17 -9.21
C ASP A 104 -6.07 -4.09 -9.41
N LEU A 105 -5.59 -3.23 -10.32
CA LEU A 105 -4.18 -2.91 -10.45
C LEU A 105 -3.60 -2.31 -9.15
N LEU A 106 -4.29 -1.35 -8.53
CA LEU A 106 -3.88 -0.76 -7.25
C LEU A 106 -3.88 -1.79 -6.11
N PHE A 107 -4.86 -2.70 -6.10
CA PHE A 107 -4.95 -3.79 -5.12
C PHE A 107 -3.78 -4.78 -5.29
N SER A 108 -3.45 -5.14 -6.53
CA SER A 108 -2.33 -6.02 -6.89
C SER A 108 -0.97 -5.40 -6.55
N VAL A 109 -0.77 -4.10 -6.82
CA VAL A 109 0.44 -3.36 -6.40
C VAL A 109 0.55 -3.29 -4.87
N THR A 110 -0.57 -3.11 -4.17
CA THR A 110 -0.60 -3.15 -2.70
C THR A 110 -0.18 -4.53 -2.18
N ASN A 111 -0.62 -5.59 -2.86
CA ASN A 111 -0.25 -6.96 -2.52
C ASN A 111 1.26 -7.20 -2.69
N MET A 112 1.84 -6.66 -3.75
CA MET A 112 3.29 -6.68 -3.97
C MET A 112 4.04 -5.97 -2.85
N ALA A 113 3.61 -4.77 -2.46
CA ALA A 113 4.21 -4.04 -1.34
C ALA A 113 4.18 -4.87 -0.05
N ARG A 114 3.03 -5.50 0.26
CA ARG A 114 2.89 -6.40 1.42
C ARG A 114 3.88 -7.58 1.37
N HIS A 115 4.01 -8.25 0.23
CA HIS A 115 4.96 -9.35 0.02
C HIS A 115 6.42 -8.90 0.20
N LEU A 116 6.73 -7.68 -0.22
CA LEU A 116 8.04 -7.03 -0.02
C LEU A 116 8.23 -6.44 1.39
N LYS A 117 7.24 -6.56 2.28
CA LYS A 117 7.23 -5.98 3.64
C LYS A 117 7.37 -4.45 3.64
N ILE A 118 6.80 -3.81 2.62
CA ILE A 118 6.73 -2.36 2.45
C ILE A 118 5.32 -1.90 2.84
N ASP A 119 5.22 -0.83 3.63
CA ASP A 119 3.95 -0.16 3.87
C ASP A 119 3.51 0.60 2.60
N PRO A 120 2.42 0.18 1.93
CA PRO A 120 1.99 0.75 0.65
C PRO A 120 1.53 2.22 0.79
N GLU A 121 0.90 2.57 1.90
CA GLU A 121 0.42 3.92 2.18
C GLU A 121 1.62 4.86 2.39
N GLN A 122 2.61 4.42 3.18
CA GLN A 122 3.82 5.21 3.38
C GLN A 122 4.64 5.35 2.08
N ALA A 123 4.74 4.29 1.28
CA ALA A 123 5.42 4.33 -0.02
C ALA A 123 4.77 5.34 -0.97
N ALA A 124 3.43 5.38 -1.03
CA ALA A 124 2.70 6.36 -1.82
C ALA A 124 2.94 7.80 -1.32
N ARG A 125 2.90 8.02 -0.01
CA ARG A 125 3.21 9.34 0.60
C ARG A 125 4.62 9.81 0.27
N ASP A 126 5.60 8.92 0.31
CA ASP A 126 6.99 9.23 -0.03
C ASP A 126 7.17 9.55 -1.53
N ALA A 127 6.42 8.85 -2.40
CA ALA A 127 6.37 9.15 -3.83
C ALA A 127 5.78 10.55 -4.09
N ASN A 128 4.68 10.90 -3.41
CA ASN A 128 4.05 12.22 -3.52
C ASN A 128 4.99 13.33 -3.04
N ARG A 129 5.60 13.17 -1.86
CA ARG A 129 6.59 14.14 -1.34
C ARG A 129 7.75 14.35 -2.32
N LYS A 130 8.25 13.27 -2.94
CA LYS A 130 9.31 13.33 -3.95
C LYS A 130 8.86 14.08 -5.21
N PHE A 131 7.62 13.88 -5.66
CA PHE A 131 7.04 14.64 -6.76
C PHE A 131 6.96 16.13 -6.42
N GLU A 132 6.39 16.48 -5.26
CA GLU A 132 6.26 17.88 -4.80
C GLU A 132 7.61 18.59 -4.73
N MET A 133 8.63 17.95 -4.14
CA MET A 133 9.97 18.55 -4.04
C MET A 133 10.59 18.82 -5.41
N ARG A 134 10.41 17.89 -6.36
CA ARG A 134 10.93 18.05 -7.73
C ARG A 134 10.18 19.13 -8.49
N PHE A 135 8.86 19.21 -8.34
CA PHE A 135 8.07 20.23 -9.00
C PHE A 135 8.37 21.63 -8.44
N ARG A 136 8.54 21.77 -7.11
CA ARG A 136 8.99 23.02 -6.48
C ARG A 136 10.37 23.48 -6.95
N TYR A 137 11.26 22.53 -7.27
CA TYR A 137 12.55 22.85 -7.88
C TYR A 137 12.34 23.49 -9.26
N ILE A 138 11.49 22.90 -10.11
CA ILE A 138 11.13 23.47 -11.43
C ILE A 138 10.58 24.89 -11.27
N GLU A 139 9.61 25.08 -10.39
CA GLU A 139 9.00 26.39 -10.13
C GLU A 139 10.04 27.43 -9.68
N THR A 140 11.00 27.02 -8.85
CA THR A 140 12.05 27.90 -8.35
C THR A 140 13.04 28.26 -9.44
N ALA A 141 13.49 27.28 -10.23
CA ALA A 141 14.41 27.52 -11.34
C ALA A 141 13.82 28.46 -12.40
N LEU A 142 12.53 28.29 -12.73
CA LEU A 142 11.85 29.18 -13.67
C LEU A 142 11.67 30.59 -13.10
N ARG A 143 11.27 30.69 -11.83
CA ARG A 143 11.12 31.97 -11.13
C ARG A 143 12.44 32.75 -11.05
N ASP A 144 13.54 32.07 -10.76
CA ASP A 144 14.88 32.67 -10.72
C ASP A 144 15.33 33.17 -12.11
N ALA A 145 14.79 32.57 -13.18
CA ALA A 145 14.94 33.03 -14.56
C ALA A 145 13.88 34.08 -14.99
N GLY A 146 13.04 34.56 -14.06
CA GLY A 146 12.00 35.55 -14.34
C GLY A 146 10.81 35.03 -15.14
N ARG A 147 10.58 33.71 -15.15
CA ARG A 147 9.51 33.02 -15.89
C ARG A 147 8.56 32.27 -14.95
N SER A 148 7.37 31.93 -15.43
CA SER A 148 6.43 31.03 -14.73
C SER A 148 6.40 29.63 -15.35
N VAL A 149 5.74 28.68 -14.67
CA VAL A 149 5.52 27.32 -15.19
C VAL A 149 4.61 27.35 -16.43
N ASP A 150 3.63 28.26 -16.47
CA ASP A 150 2.71 28.40 -17.60
C ASP A 150 3.43 28.83 -18.89
N ASP A 151 4.59 29.47 -18.75
CA ASP A 151 5.45 29.89 -19.86
C ASP A 151 6.47 28.82 -20.29
N ALA A 152 6.52 27.67 -19.60
CA ALA A 152 7.49 26.61 -19.86
C ALA A 152 6.92 25.53 -20.77
N SER A 153 7.73 25.06 -21.71
CA SER A 153 7.42 23.86 -22.49
C SER A 153 7.61 22.60 -21.65
N LEU A 154 6.93 21.51 -22.02
CA LEU A 154 7.11 20.20 -21.39
C LEU A 154 8.58 19.72 -21.45
N SER A 155 9.28 20.01 -22.55
CA SER A 155 10.70 19.69 -22.69
C SER A 155 11.59 20.45 -21.70
N GLU A 156 11.28 21.72 -21.44
CA GLU A 156 12.02 22.52 -20.44
C GLU A 156 11.74 22.00 -19.03
N MET A 157 10.47 21.71 -18.71
CA MET A 157 10.09 21.11 -17.43
C MET A 157 10.76 19.76 -17.21
N GLU A 158 10.87 18.92 -18.24
CA GLU A 158 11.56 17.63 -18.16
C GLU A 158 13.07 17.80 -17.94
N ALA A 159 13.71 18.78 -18.59
CA ALA A 159 15.12 19.09 -18.34
C ALA A 159 15.35 19.49 -16.88
N LEU A 160 14.54 20.43 -16.37
CA LEU A 160 14.57 20.86 -14.97
C LEU A 160 14.22 19.72 -13.99
N TRP A 161 13.36 18.79 -14.39
CA TRP A 161 13.04 17.59 -13.60
C TRP A 161 14.25 16.66 -13.43
N GLN A 162 15.03 16.45 -14.49
CA GLN A 162 16.27 15.65 -14.43
C GLN A 162 17.36 16.35 -13.58
N GLU A 163 17.43 17.68 -13.64
CA GLU A 163 18.28 18.45 -12.73
C GLU A 163 17.85 18.28 -11.27
N ALA A 164 16.55 18.41 -10.98
CA ALA A 164 15.98 18.21 -9.65
C ALA A 164 16.31 16.81 -9.10
N LYS A 165 16.22 15.76 -9.93
CA LYS A 165 16.61 14.40 -9.56
C LYS A 165 18.07 14.33 -9.10
N THR A 166 18.97 15.02 -9.80
CA THR A 166 20.40 15.01 -9.51
C THR A 166 20.72 15.82 -8.25
N ALA A 167 20.14 17.02 -8.11
CA ALA A 167 20.36 17.90 -6.97
C ALA A 167 19.80 17.33 -5.66
N LEU A 168 18.60 16.75 -5.70
CA LEU A 168 17.94 16.17 -4.52
C LEU A 168 18.52 14.81 -4.11
N ALA A 169 19.21 14.10 -5.02
CA ALA A 169 19.94 12.88 -4.66
C ALA A 169 21.23 13.18 -3.90
N ARG A 170 21.90 14.30 -4.19
CA ARG A 170 23.15 14.73 -3.54
C ARG A 170 22.95 15.35 -2.15
N SER A 171 21.71 15.71 -1.80
CA SER A 171 21.34 16.33 -0.51
C SER A 171 20.77 15.32 0.50
N ARG A 172 20.77 14.04 0.15
CA ARG A 172 20.44 12.91 1.03
C ARG A 172 21.71 12.24 1.51
#